data_AF-C7GZC1-F1
#
_entry.id   AF-C7GZC1-F1
#
_cell.length_a   1.000
_cell.length_b   1.000
_cell.length_c   1.000
_cell.angle_alpha   90.00
_cell.angle_beta   90.00
_cell.angle_gamma   90.00
#
_symmetry.space_group_name_H-M   'P 1'
#
loop_
_entity.id
_entity.type
_entity.pdbx_description
1 polymer ?
#
loop_
_entity_poly.entity_id
_entity_poly.type
_entity_poly.pdbx_seq_one_letter_code
_entity_poly.pdbx_strand_id
1 'polypeptide(L)'
;MYYDCITKREEINMSTISFRVPDKELNIFKAYAKHNNSTLSEIIRTTMLERIEDEYDLKIFEEYEAEKQAGKLKTRPINELWKDLEL
;
A
#
# COMPACT_ATOMS: atom_id res chain seq x y z
N MET A 1 -19.47 19.37 26.63
CA MET A 1 -18.50 18.26 26.69
C MET A 1 -17.69 18.31 25.42
N TYR A 2 -16.55 18.99 25.47
CA TYR A 2 -15.61 19.07 24.35
C TYR A 2 -14.65 17.89 24.51
N TYR A 3 -14.58 17.01 23.53
CA TYR A 3 -13.54 15.99 23.49
C TYR A 3 -12.26 16.70 23.02
N ASP A 4 -11.33 16.91 23.95
CA ASP A 4 -9.94 17.20 23.60
C ASP A 4 -9.37 15.97 22.91
N CYS A 5 -9.34 16.01 21.59
CA CYS A 5 -8.56 15.08 20.78
C CYS A 5 -7.09 15.36 21.06
N ILE A 6 -6.49 14.56 21.93
CA ILE A 6 -5.04 14.51 22.09
C ILE A 6 -4.48 13.93 20.79
N THR A 7 -4.15 14.81 19.85
CA THR A 7 -3.33 14.46 18.68
C THR A 7 -1.96 14.08 19.23
N LYS A 8 -1.71 12.78 19.43
CA LYS A 8 -0.35 12.28 19.58
C LYS A 8 0.39 12.69 18.31
N ARG A 9 1.31 13.64 18.44
CA ARG A 9 2.26 14.00 17.39
C ARG A 9 3.16 12.79 17.20
N GLU A 10 2.79 11.89 16.29
CA GLU A 10 3.75 10.95 15.72
C GLU A 10 4.85 11.79 15.07
N GLU A 11 6.08 11.66 15.57
CA GLU A 11 7.24 12.17 14.85
C GLU A 11 7.31 11.45 13.51
N ILE A 12 6.95 12.15 12.43
CA ILE A 12 7.16 11.65 11.07
C ILE A 12 8.67 11.60 10.84
N ASN A 13 9.27 10.43 11.11
CA ASN A 13 10.68 10.21 10.86
C ASN A 13 10.90 10.12 9.34
N MET A 14 11.29 11.25 8.73
CA MET A 14 11.56 11.36 7.29
C MET A 14 12.85 10.63 6.93
N SER A 15 12.72 9.34 6.60
CA SER A 15 13.85 8.55 6.10
C SER A 15 14.20 8.96 4.66
N THR A 16 15.50 9.13 4.38
CA THR A 16 15.97 9.48 3.03
C THR A 16 16.54 8.24 2.34
N ILE A 17 16.11 8.01 1.10
CA ILE A 17 16.65 6.96 0.22
C ILE A 17 17.49 7.64 -0.87
N SER A 18 18.70 7.14 -1.11
CA SER A 18 19.61 7.67 -2.14
C SER A 18 20.01 6.55 -3.09
N PHE A 19 19.84 6.78 -4.40
CA PHE A 19 20.25 5.88 -5.47
C PHE A 19 21.23 6.59 -6.41
N ARG A 20 22.25 5.88 -6.90
CA ARG A 20 23.11 6.38 -7.98
C ARG A 20 22.53 5.91 -9.30
N VAL A 21 22.29 6.85 -10.20
CA VAL A 21 21.78 6.60 -11.55
C VAL A 21 22.59 7.43 -12.55
N PRO A 22 22.80 6.93 -13.79
CA PRO A 22 23.39 7.73 -14.85
C PRO A 22 22.54 8.96 -15.18
N ASP A 23 23.19 10.04 -15.65
CA ASP A 23 22.51 11.31 -15.97
C ASP A 23 21.39 11.13 -17.02
N LYS A 24 21.58 10.20 -17.97
CA LYS A 24 20.59 9.90 -18.99
C LYS A 24 19.29 9.35 -18.40
N GLU A 25 19.38 8.42 -17.45
CA GLU A 25 18.22 7.83 -16.77
C GLU A 25 17.54 8.86 -15.88
N LEU A 26 18.32 9.65 -15.14
CA LEU A 26 17.80 10.73 -14.30
C LEU A 26 16.96 11.73 -15.11
N ASN A 27 17.41 12.07 -16.33
CA ASN A 27 16.66 12.96 -17.22
C ASN A 27 15.33 12.35 -17.67
N ILE A 28 15.29 11.04 -17.94
CA ILE A 28 14.06 10.33 -18.28
C ILE A 28 13.08 10.37 -17.09
N PHE A 29 13.55 10.07 -15.88
CA PHE A 29 12.70 10.08 -14.69
C PHE A 29 12.13 11.47 -14.39
N LYS A 30 12.95 12.52 -14.54
CA LYS A 30 12.51 13.92 -14.37
C LYS A 30 11.46 14.31 -15.42
N ALA A 31 11.65 13.91 -16.68
CA ALA A 31 10.70 14.19 -17.74
C ALA A 31 9.36 13.48 -17.48
N TYR A 32 9.40 12.23 -17.03
CA TYR A 32 8.22 11.46 -16.65
C TYR A 32 7.47 12.10 -15.46
N ALA A 33 8.17 12.47 -14.39
CA ALA A 33 7.55 13.13 -13.24
C ALA A 33 6.90 14.46 -13.62
N LYS A 34 7.57 15.26 -14.46
CA LYS A 34 7.03 16.52 -14.99
C LYS A 34 5.78 16.29 -15.84
N HIS A 35 5.77 15.27 -16.70
CA HIS A 35 4.61 14.92 -17.51
C HIS A 35 3.40 14.54 -16.65
N ASN A 36 3.63 13.89 -15.51
CA ASN A 36 2.58 13.47 -14.57
C ASN A 36 2.27 14.52 -13.48
N ASN A 37 2.79 15.76 -13.59
CA ASN A 37 2.62 16.82 -12.60
C ASN A 37 2.94 16.39 -11.15
N SER A 38 3.93 15.51 -10.99
CA SER A 38 4.31 14.90 -9.70
C SER A 38 5.81 15.04 -9.46
N THR A 39 6.27 14.76 -8.24
CA THR A 39 7.70 14.75 -7.90
C THR A 39 8.32 13.38 -8.15
N LEU A 40 9.64 13.35 -8.35
CA LEU A 40 10.36 12.08 -8.52
C LEU A 40 10.19 11.16 -7.31
N SER A 41 10.25 11.71 -6.10
CA SER A 41 10.08 10.95 -4.85
C SER A 41 8.69 10.34 -4.73
N GLU A 42 7.66 11.07 -5.15
CA GLU A 42 6.27 10.59 -5.12
C GLU A 42 6.06 9.47 -6.12
N ILE A 43 6.48 9.65 -7.38
CA ILE A 43 6.41 8.59 -8.40
C ILE A 43 7.14 7.34 -7.93
N ILE A 44 8.37 7.46 -7.42
CA ILE A 44 9.14 6.30 -6.95
C ILE A 44 8.42 5.61 -5.78
N ARG A 45 7.91 6.38 -4.81
CA ARG A 45 7.22 5.82 -3.65
C ARG A 45 5.96 5.07 -4.07
N THR A 46 5.13 5.68 -4.90
CA THR A 46 3.88 5.08 -5.36
C THR A 46 4.15 3.82 -6.17
N THR A 47 5.05 3.88 -7.16
CA THR A 47 5.40 2.69 -7.95
C THR A 47 6.02 1.56 -7.13
N MET A 48 6.84 1.87 -6.11
CA MET A 48 7.36 0.85 -5.21
C MET A 48 6.26 0.20 -4.38
N LEU A 49 5.32 1.00 -3.84
CA LEU A 49 4.21 0.48 -3.06
C LEU A 49 3.27 -0.38 -3.91
N GLU A 50 2.89 0.10 -5.10
CA GLU A 50 2.07 -0.65 -6.05
C GLU A 50 2.69 -2.02 -6.35
N ARG A 51 4.00 -2.07 -6.58
CA ARG A 51 4.70 -3.33 -6.88
C ARG A 51 4.72 -4.30 -5.69
N ILE A 52 4.84 -3.77 -4.47
CA ILE A 52 4.78 -4.57 -3.23
C ILE A 52 3.37 -5.10 -3.01
N GLU A 53 2.35 -4.26 -3.23
CA GLU A 53 0.94 -4.63 -3.12
C GLU A 53 0.58 -5.73 -4.12
N ASP A 54 0.97 -5.59 -5.40
CA ASP A 54 0.75 -6.61 -6.42
C ASP A 54 1.34 -7.97 -6.03
N GLU A 55 2.58 -7.98 -5.51
CA GLU A 55 3.24 -9.22 -5.06
C GLU A 55 2.56 -9.85 -3.85
N TYR A 56 2.11 -9.01 -2.92
CA TYR A 56 1.40 -9.45 -1.73
C TYR A 56 0.02 -10.02 -2.10
N ASP A 57 -0.76 -9.30 -2.90
CA ASP A 57 -2.09 -9.71 -3.33
C ASP A 57 -2.06 -11.03 -4.10
N LEU A 58 -1.10 -11.19 -5.01
CA LEU A 58 -0.89 -12.45 -5.74
C LEU A 58 -0.62 -13.62 -4.78
N LYS A 59 0.26 -13.41 -3.81
CA LYS A 59 0.61 -14.44 -2.82
C LYS A 59 -0.60 -14.84 -1.97
N ILE A 60 -1.34 -13.86 -1.45
CA ILE A 60 -2.55 -14.11 -0.64
C ILE A 60 -3.61 -14.84 -1.47
N PHE A 61 -3.76 -14.48 -2.75
CA PHE A 61 -4.69 -15.15 -3.64
C PHE A 61 -4.32 -16.62 -3.89
N GLU A 62 -3.03 -16.91 -4.11
CA GLU A 62 -2.53 -18.29 -4.23
C GLU A 62 -2.78 -19.11 -2.96
N GLU A 63 -2.52 -18.53 -1.79
CA GLU A 63 -2.80 -19.16 -0.49
C GLU A 63 -4.29 -19.46 -0.32
N TYR A 64 -5.15 -18.49 -0.65
CA TYR A 64 -6.60 -18.64 -0.62
C TYR A 64 -7.09 -19.79 -1.52
N GLU A 65 -6.63 -19.84 -2.79
CA GLU A 65 -7.02 -20.90 -3.71
C GLU A 65 -6.50 -22.26 -3.23
N ALA A 66 -5.29 -22.34 -2.67
CA ALA A 66 -4.78 -23.58 -2.07
C ALA A 66 -5.63 -24.06 -0.88
N GLU A 67 -6.02 -23.16 0.04
CA GLU A 67 -6.89 -23.50 1.17
C GLU A 67 -8.29 -23.94 0.75
N LYS A 68 -8.84 -23.28 -0.28
CA LYS A 68 -10.12 -23.62 -0.89
C LYS A 68 -10.09 -25.01 -1.51
N GLN A 69 -9.06 -25.34 -2.29
CA GLN A 69 -8.87 -26.69 -2.85
C GLN A 69 -8.65 -27.75 -1.77
N ALA A 70 -7.95 -27.41 -0.69
CA ALA A 70 -7.75 -28.29 0.46
C ALA A 70 -8.99 -28.45 1.36
N GLY A 71 -10.08 -27.70 1.10
CA GLY A 71 -11.28 -27.71 1.93
C GLY A 71 -11.08 -27.14 3.35
N LYS A 72 -9.99 -26.39 3.57
CA LYS A 72 -9.63 -25.79 4.86
C LYS A 72 -10.17 -24.37 5.03
N LEU A 73 -10.71 -23.80 3.96
CA LEU A 73 -11.21 -22.44 3.93
C LEU A 73 -12.32 -22.23 4.96
N LYS A 74 -12.08 -21.32 5.91
CA LYS A 74 -13.08 -20.91 6.90
C LYS A 74 -13.89 -19.75 6.33
N THR A 75 -15.13 -20.02 5.97
CA THR A 75 -16.09 -18.99 5.55
C THR A 75 -17.11 -18.74 6.67
N ARG A 76 -17.50 -17.49 6.88
CA ARG A 76 -18.64 -17.14 7.73
C ARG A 76 -19.71 -16.41 6.92
N PRO A 77 -21.00 -16.60 7.21
CA PRO A 77 -22.07 -15.92 6.50
C PRO A 77 -22.06 -14.41 6.80
N ILE A 78 -22.49 -13.61 5.82
CA ILE A 78 -22.50 -12.15 5.95
C ILE A 78 -23.38 -11.66 7.12
N ASN A 79 -24.43 -12.42 7.50
CA ASN A 79 -25.28 -12.09 8.64
C ASN A 79 -24.55 -12.04 9.98
N GLU A 80 -23.48 -12.82 10.16
CA GLU A 80 -22.66 -12.74 11.37
C GLU A 80 -21.86 -11.43 11.41
N LEU A 81 -21.35 -10.98 10.25
CA LEU A 81 -20.67 -9.69 10.14
C LEU A 81 -21.60 -8.52 10.51
N TRP A 82 -22.86 -8.53 10.05
CA TRP A 82 -23.82 -7.47 10.38
C TRP A 82 -24.11 -7.36 11.88
N LYS A 83 -24.25 -8.51 12.55
CA LYS A 83 -24.41 -8.57 14.00
C LYS A 83 -23.20 -7.98 14.73
N ASP A 84 -21.98 -8.30 14.28
CA ASP A 84 -20.74 -7.76 14.85
C ASP A 84 -20.63 -6.23 14.68
N LEU A 85 -21.19 -5.69 13.60
CA LEU A 85 -21.16 -4.27 13.26
C LEU A 85 -22.36 -3.47 13.82
N GLU A 86 -23.27 -4.11 14.54
CA GLU A 86 -24.52 -3.51 15.07
C GLU A 86 -25.40 -2.84 13.99
N LEU A 87 -25.42 -3.43 12.78
CA LEU A 87 -26.21 -2.96 11.62
C LEU A 87 -27.48 -3.78 11.38
#